data_AF-A0A553FXA0-F1
#
_entry.id   AF-A0A553FXA0-F1
#
_cell.length_a   1.000
_cell.length_b   1.000
_cell.length_c   1.000
_cell.angle_alpha   90.00
_cell.angle_beta   90.00
_cell.angle_gamma   90.00
#
_symmetry.space_group_name_H-M   'P 1'
#
loop_
_entity.id
_entity.type
_entity.pdbx_description
1 polymer ?
#
loop_
_entity_poly.entity_id
_entity_poly.type
_entity_poly.pdbx_seq_one_letter_code
_entity_poly.pdbx_strand_id
1 'polypeptide(L)'
;MYKTSFLDTLKMCFGVGNTSIANLIGTSIDFVKSVSAGRRSFSLTHYQPLLKLQQALSLDTPLEELAHATHACLQDKTEALNAEIKKLEQSILRKKETLEDLEQELAPLRRGLHACQVLLAQEGLTEHEQKWIALRRRHLTSKINDRYPLKISLIKSKLAGLQAELQVLKGIRW
;
A
#
# COMPACT_ATOMS: atom_id res chain seq x y z
N MET A 1 0.93 -20.15 24.73
CA MET A 1 2.08 -19.24 24.66
C MET A 1 3.32 -20.02 25.08
N TYR A 2 4.15 -20.48 24.13
CA TYR A 2 5.42 -21.12 24.47
C TYR A 2 6.34 -20.04 25.05
N LYS A 3 6.85 -20.24 26.27
CA LYS A 3 7.94 -19.41 26.81
C LYS A 3 9.16 -19.62 25.91
N THR A 4 9.44 -18.67 25.03
CA THR A 4 10.68 -18.64 24.26
C THR A 4 11.85 -18.73 25.23
N SER A 5 12.74 -19.71 25.06
CA SER A 5 13.86 -19.86 25.99
C SER A 5 14.78 -18.64 25.87
N PHE A 6 15.46 -18.28 26.95
CA PHE A 6 16.44 -17.18 27.00
C PHE A 6 17.43 -17.22 25.82
N LEU A 7 17.88 -18.42 25.44
CA LEU A 7 18.78 -18.61 24.31
C LEU A 7 18.09 -18.36 22.96
N ASP A 8 16.83 -18.73 22.82
CA ASP A 8 16.11 -18.56 21.56
C ASP A 8 15.83 -17.08 21.29
N THR A 9 15.57 -16.29 22.33
CA THR A 9 15.49 -14.82 22.21
C THR A 9 16.81 -14.24 21.71
N LEU A 10 17.95 -14.63 22.30
CA LEU A 10 19.26 -14.15 21.85
C LEU A 10 19.57 -14.58 20.41
N LYS A 11 19.33 -15.84 20.06
CA LYS A 11 19.54 -16.35 18.69
C LYS A 11 18.71 -15.58 17.67
N MET A 12 17.46 -15.30 17.99
CA MET A 12 16.55 -14.55 17.14
C MET A 12 17.00 -13.10 16.97
N CYS A 13 17.25 -12.38 18.06
CA CYS A 13 17.62 -10.96 18.01
C CYS A 13 18.96 -10.71 17.32
N PHE A 14 19.93 -11.61 17.46
CA PHE A 14 21.25 -11.47 16.83
C PHE A 14 21.39 -12.26 15.51
N GLY A 15 20.38 -13.04 15.10
CA GLY A 15 20.43 -13.86 13.89
C GLY A 15 21.51 -14.95 13.92
N VAL A 16 21.76 -15.56 15.08
CA VAL A 16 22.88 -16.50 15.29
C VAL A 16 22.44 -17.91 15.67
N GLY A 17 23.28 -18.89 15.33
CA GLY A 17 23.09 -20.30 15.70
C GLY A 17 23.84 -20.72 16.98
N ASN A 18 23.69 -22.00 17.36
CA ASN A 18 24.37 -22.59 18.53
C ASN A 18 25.90 -22.47 18.46
N THR A 19 26.49 -22.48 17.26
CA THR A 19 27.92 -22.32 17.04
C THR A 19 28.43 -20.97 17.53
N SER A 20 27.76 -19.88 17.17
CA SER A 20 28.16 -18.53 17.58
C SER A 20 28.01 -18.32 19.09
N ILE A 21 26.95 -18.88 19.68
CA ILE A 21 26.75 -18.88 21.13
C ILE A 21 27.86 -19.67 21.83
N ALA A 22 28.24 -20.83 21.29
CA ALA A 22 29.31 -21.65 21.85
C ALA A 22 30.66 -20.91 21.82
N ASN A 23 30.96 -20.23 20.71
CA ASN A 23 32.16 -19.40 20.58
C ASN A 23 32.17 -18.23 21.56
N LEU A 24 31.04 -17.54 21.75
CA LEU A 24 30.90 -16.41 22.67
C LEU A 24 31.20 -16.78 24.12
N ILE A 25 30.72 -17.94 24.58
CA ILE A 25 30.89 -18.41 25.96
C ILE A 25 32.08 -19.36 26.14
N GLY A 26 32.86 -19.59 25.08
CA GLY A 26 34.06 -20.43 25.10
C GLY A 26 33.80 -21.92 25.37
N THR A 27 32.76 -22.51 24.77
CA THR A 27 32.37 -23.91 25.00
C THR A 27 32.09 -24.68 23.70
N SER A 28 31.72 -25.95 23.81
CA SER A 28 31.37 -26.79 22.65
C SER A 28 29.93 -26.58 22.18
N ILE A 29 29.71 -26.76 20.87
CA ILE A 29 28.38 -26.67 20.25
C ILE A 29 27.42 -27.70 20.87
N ASP A 30 27.91 -28.89 21.19
CA ASP A 30 27.10 -29.96 21.78
C ASP A 30 26.65 -29.63 23.20
N PHE A 31 27.46 -28.87 23.94
CA PHE A 31 27.03 -28.32 25.23
C PHE A 31 25.85 -27.36 25.04
N VAL A 32 25.93 -26.41 24.11
CA VAL A 32 24.85 -25.45 23.82
C VAL A 32 23.58 -26.15 23.30
N LYS A 33 23.71 -27.19 22.46
CA LYS A 33 22.58 -28.03 22.03
C LYS A 33 21.92 -28.75 23.20
N SER A 34 22.72 -29.28 24.12
CA SER A 34 22.21 -29.97 25.30
C SER A 34 21.46 -29.03 26.24
N VAL A 35 21.98 -27.81 26.45
CA VAL A 35 21.31 -26.76 27.23
C VAL A 35 20.02 -26.30 26.54
N SER A 36 20.05 -26.09 25.22
CA SER A 36 18.85 -25.70 24.45
C SER A 36 17.75 -26.77 24.50
N ALA A 37 18.13 -28.05 24.60
CA ALA A 37 17.21 -29.17 24.77
C ALA A 37 16.76 -29.38 26.24
N GLY A 38 17.13 -28.49 27.17
CA GLY A 38 16.77 -28.58 28.58
C GLY A 38 17.47 -29.69 29.37
N ARG A 39 18.48 -30.35 28.79
CA ARG A 39 19.19 -31.49 29.41
C ARG A 39 20.34 -31.06 30.33
N ARG A 40 20.80 -29.81 30.20
CA ARG A 40 21.90 -29.22 30.98
C ARG A 40 21.58 -27.76 31.30
N SER A 41 22.30 -27.21 32.26
CA SER A 41 22.21 -25.79 32.65
C SER A 41 23.55 -25.08 32.46
N PHE A 42 23.51 -23.76 32.29
CA PHE A 42 24.72 -22.94 32.25
C PHE A 42 25.37 -22.86 33.64
N SER A 43 26.70 -22.80 33.66
CA SER A 43 27.44 -22.31 34.82
C SER A 43 27.36 -20.78 34.85
N LEU A 44 27.70 -20.19 36.00
CA LEU A 44 27.77 -18.75 36.16
C LEU A 44 28.68 -18.07 35.11
N THR A 45 29.82 -18.69 34.81
CA THR A 45 30.80 -18.21 33.84
C THR A 45 30.26 -18.17 32.41
N HIS A 46 29.47 -19.17 32.02
CA HIS A 46 28.80 -19.18 30.72
C HIS A 46 27.62 -18.20 30.65
N TYR A 47 26.97 -17.94 31.78
CA TYR A 47 25.79 -17.10 31.85
C TYR A 47 26.13 -15.61 31.76
N GLN A 48 27.26 -15.18 32.33
CA GLN A 48 27.65 -13.77 32.42
C GLN A 48 27.70 -13.04 31.06
N PRO A 49 28.33 -13.60 30.00
CA PRO A 49 28.34 -12.97 28.67
C PRO A 49 26.94 -12.88 28.05
N LEU A 50 26.12 -13.91 28.24
CA LEU A 50 24.77 -13.97 27.69
C LEU A 50 23.84 -12.97 28.39
N LEU A 51 24.01 -12.77 29.71
CA LEU A 51 23.25 -11.80 30.48
C LEU A 51 23.54 -10.36 30.02
N LYS A 52 24.80 -10.04 29.70
CA LYS A 52 25.17 -8.73 29.13
C LYS A 52 24.44 -8.44 27.83
N LEU A 53 24.33 -9.44 26.94
CA LEU A 53 23.57 -9.30 25.69
C LEU A 53 22.08 -9.09 25.96
N GLN A 54 21.50 -9.84 26.91
CA GLN A 54 20.09 -9.67 27.25
C GLN A 54 19.80 -8.29 27.86
N GLN A 55 20.67 -7.79 28.72
CA GLN A 55 20.55 -6.45 29.30
C GLN A 55 20.60 -5.37 28.21
N ALA A 56 21.46 -5.53 27.21
CA ALA A 56 21.52 -4.62 26.06
C ALA A 56 20.25 -4.67 25.18
N LEU A 57 19.52 -5.78 25.18
CA LEU A 57 18.23 -5.91 24.48
C LEU A 57 17.02 -5.43 25.30
N SER A 58 17.15 -5.39 26.63
CA SER A 58 16.05 -5.07 27.56
C SER A 58 16.02 -3.59 27.93
N LEU A 59 16.36 -2.72 26.98
CA LEU A 59 16.31 -1.27 27.17
C LEU A 59 14.85 -0.80 27.06
N ASP A 60 14.40 0.00 28.02
CA ASP A 60 13.06 0.62 27.99
C ASP A 60 12.97 1.80 27.00
N THR A 61 14.11 2.21 26.45
CA THR A 61 14.22 3.31 25.49
C THR A 61 13.75 2.86 24.10
N PRO A 62 12.83 3.61 23.45
CA PRO A 62 12.44 3.36 22.06
C PRO A 62 13.66 3.35 21.12
N LEU A 63 13.62 2.54 20.07
CA LEU A 63 14.72 2.41 19.10
C LEU A 63 15.11 3.75 18.49
N GLU A 64 14.12 4.63 18.28
CA GLU A 64 14.25 5.98 17.74
C GLU A 64 15.08 6.92 18.63
N GLU A 65 15.16 6.65 19.93
CA GLU A 65 15.84 7.49 20.93
C GLU A 65 17.23 6.94 21.32
N LEU A 66 17.64 5.80 20.74
CA LEU A 66 18.95 5.22 21.00
C LEU A 66 20.06 5.99 20.27
N ALA A 67 21.07 6.44 21.02
CA ALA A 67 22.20 7.24 20.51
C ALA A 67 23.02 6.58 19.39
N HIS A 68 22.88 5.26 19.19
CA HIS A 68 23.57 4.49 18.15
C HIS A 68 22.59 3.82 17.16
N ALA A 69 21.32 4.21 17.16
CA ALA A 69 20.39 3.78 16.12
C ALA A 69 20.88 4.33 14.77
N THR A 70 21.34 3.44 13.90
CA THR A 70 21.79 3.84 12.56
C THR A 70 20.58 4.15 11.69
N HIS A 71 20.78 4.94 10.63
CA HIS A 71 19.73 5.25 9.66
C HIS A 71 19.07 3.96 9.13
N ALA A 72 19.84 2.89 8.91
CA ALA A 72 19.33 1.57 8.50
C ALA A 72 18.31 0.95 9.48
N CYS A 73 18.38 1.25 10.78
CA CYS A 73 17.39 0.81 11.78
C CYS A 73 16.05 1.57 11.67
N LEU A 74 16.03 2.71 10.97
CA LEU A 74 14.89 3.62 10.85
C LEU A 74 14.36 3.73 9.39
N GLN A 75 15.15 3.27 8.41
CA GLN A 75 14.93 3.47 6.97
C GLN A 75 13.81 2.60 6.37
N ASP A 76 13.50 1.45 6.97
CA ASP A 76 12.47 0.52 6.47
C ASP A 76 11.09 1.17 6.40
N LYS A 77 10.77 2.07 7.33
CA LYS A 77 9.47 2.76 7.38
C LYS A 77 9.35 3.82 6.29
N THR A 78 10.43 4.56 6.00
CA THR A 78 10.41 5.67 5.04
C THR A 78 10.44 5.17 3.59
N GLU A 79 11.21 4.11 3.30
CA GLU A 79 11.23 3.49 1.97
C GLU A 79 9.91 2.80 1.63
N ALA A 80 9.32 2.07 2.57
CA ALA A 80 8.01 1.45 2.38
C ALA A 80 6.91 2.50 2.15
N LEU A 81 6.92 3.59 2.92
CA LEU A 81 5.97 4.70 2.73
C LEU A 81 6.12 5.34 1.35
N ASN A 82 7.35 5.64 0.94
CA ASN A 82 7.63 6.23 -0.38
C ASN A 82 7.18 5.31 -1.54
N ALA A 83 7.32 3.99 -1.37
CA ALA A 83 6.82 3.02 -2.33
C ALA A 83 5.29 3.04 -2.43
N GLU A 84 4.57 3.10 -1.31
CA GLU A 84 3.11 3.18 -1.32
C GLU A 84 2.60 4.51 -1.88
N ILE A 85 3.26 5.63 -1.56
CA ILE A 85 2.98 6.95 -2.15
C ILE A 85 3.09 6.89 -3.68
N LYS A 86 4.19 6.34 -4.22
CA LYS A 86 4.39 6.21 -5.68
C LYS A 86 3.29 5.36 -6.32
N LYS A 87 2.90 4.27 -5.68
CA LYS A 87 1.84 3.37 -6.16
C LYS A 87 0.48 4.07 -6.21
N LEU A 88 0.15 4.86 -5.20
CA LEU A 88 -1.08 5.67 -5.19
C LEU A 88 -1.05 6.75 -6.27
N GLU A 89 0.08 7.44 -6.45
CA GLU A 89 0.25 8.43 -7.52
C GLU A 89 0.04 7.83 -8.92
N GLN A 90 0.60 6.64 -9.17
CA GLN A 90 0.37 5.90 -10.41
C GLN A 90 -1.10 5.48 -10.59
N SER A 91 -1.75 5.04 -9.52
CA SER A 91 -3.17 4.69 -9.55
C SER A 91 -4.05 5.90 -9.89
N ILE A 92 -3.76 7.06 -9.28
CA ILE A 92 -4.43 8.33 -9.57
C ILE A 92 -4.24 8.71 -11.04
N LEU A 93 -3.01 8.63 -11.55
CA LEU A 93 -2.72 8.95 -12.95
C LEU A 93 -3.58 8.11 -13.91
N ARG A 94 -3.56 6.78 -13.75
CA ARG A 94 -4.35 5.86 -14.58
C ARG A 94 -5.85 6.14 -14.51
N LYS A 95 -6.37 6.52 -13.34
CA LYS A 95 -7.79 6.88 -13.19
C LYS A 95 -8.14 8.20 -13.85
N LYS A 96 -7.21 9.18 -13.86
CA LYS A 96 -7.38 10.43 -14.62
C LYS A 96 -7.41 10.17 -16.12
N GLU A 97 -6.48 9.36 -16.63
CA GLU A 97 -6.46 8.95 -18.05
C GLU A 97 -7.77 8.26 -18.44
N THR A 98 -8.24 7.30 -17.64
CA THR A 98 -9.53 6.63 -17.89
C THR A 98 -10.71 7.62 -17.91
N LEU A 99 -10.68 8.63 -17.03
CA LEU A 99 -11.72 9.65 -16.99
C LEU A 99 -11.68 10.51 -18.26
N GLU A 100 -10.49 10.92 -18.68
CA GLU A 100 -10.28 11.71 -19.89
C GLU A 100 -10.74 10.94 -21.14
N ASP A 101 -10.41 9.66 -21.27
CA ASP A 101 -10.88 8.81 -22.37
C ASP A 101 -12.41 8.76 -22.43
N LEU A 102 -13.07 8.59 -21.29
CA LEU A 102 -14.53 8.58 -21.22
C LEU A 102 -15.14 9.94 -21.60
N GLU A 103 -14.51 11.05 -21.20
CA GLU A 103 -14.95 12.39 -21.55
C GLU A 103 -14.75 12.67 -23.05
N GLN A 104 -13.64 12.22 -23.63
CA GLN A 104 -13.36 12.29 -25.07
C GLN A 104 -14.36 11.45 -25.88
N GLU A 105 -14.70 10.24 -25.44
CA GLU A 105 -15.75 9.43 -26.07
C GLU A 105 -17.14 10.09 -25.98
N LEU A 106 -17.43 10.75 -24.86
CA LEU A 106 -18.74 11.33 -24.59
C LEU A 106 -18.98 12.64 -25.34
N ALA A 107 -17.93 13.43 -25.58
CA ALA A 107 -18.00 14.71 -26.28
C ALA A 107 -18.71 14.65 -27.65
N PRO A 108 -18.34 13.78 -28.61
CA PRO A 108 -19.02 13.71 -29.91
C PRO A 108 -20.48 13.24 -29.78
N LEU A 109 -20.79 12.36 -28.81
CA LEU A 109 -22.16 11.92 -28.56
C LEU A 109 -23.04 13.08 -28.09
N ARG A 110 -22.54 13.90 -27.16
CA ARG A 110 -23.23 15.11 -26.69
C ARG A 110 -23.40 16.13 -27.81
N ARG A 111 -22.37 16.32 -28.64
CA ARG A 111 -22.45 17.18 -29.82
C ARG A 111 -23.51 16.71 -30.81
N GLY A 112 -23.58 15.41 -31.08
CA GLY A 112 -24.60 14.81 -31.93
C GLY A 112 -26.02 14.95 -31.34
N LEU A 113 -26.16 14.79 -30.02
CA LEU A 113 -27.43 14.97 -29.33
C LEU A 113 -27.92 16.41 -29.45
N HIS A 114 -27.03 17.38 -29.21
CA HIS A 114 -27.31 18.79 -29.38
C HIS A 114 -27.71 19.13 -30.82
N ALA A 115 -26.98 18.60 -31.81
CA ALA A 115 -27.32 18.80 -33.22
C ALA A 115 -28.73 18.28 -33.55
N CYS A 116 -29.13 17.11 -33.03
CA CYS A 116 -30.49 16.60 -33.20
C CYS A 116 -31.54 17.52 -32.56
N GLN A 117 -31.25 18.10 -31.40
CA GLN A 117 -32.16 19.04 -30.73
C GLN A 117 -32.34 20.33 -31.54
N VAL A 118 -31.25 20.89 -32.06
CA VAL A 118 -31.27 22.09 -32.90
C VAL A 118 -32.06 21.85 -34.19
N LEU A 119 -31.79 20.76 -34.90
CA LEU A 119 -32.47 20.45 -36.15
C LEU A 119 -33.98 20.23 -35.96
N LEU A 120 -34.39 19.54 -34.88
CA LEU A 120 -35.81 19.33 -34.58
C LEU A 120 -36.54 20.60 -34.15
N ALA A 121 -35.83 21.66 -33.76
CA ALA A 121 -36.41 22.96 -33.44
C ALA A 121 -36.55 23.87 -34.67
N GLN A 122 -35.97 23.49 -35.81
CA GLN A 122 -36.05 24.25 -37.05
C GLN A 122 -37.25 23.83 -37.90
N GLU A 123 -37.82 24.79 -38.61
CA GLU A 123 -38.79 24.55 -39.67
C GLU A 123 -38.09 24.16 -40.98
N GLY A 124 -38.78 23.47 -41.88
CA GLY A 124 -38.25 23.11 -43.21
C GLY A 124 -37.70 21.70 -43.35
N LEU A 125 -37.76 20.88 -42.30
CA LEU A 125 -37.51 19.44 -42.41
C LEU A 125 -38.72 18.70 -42.99
N THR A 126 -38.46 17.71 -43.84
CA THR A 126 -39.48 16.76 -44.28
C THR A 126 -39.92 15.84 -43.12
N GLU A 127 -41.10 15.24 -43.23
CA GLU A 127 -41.61 14.30 -42.22
C GLU A 127 -40.65 13.11 -41.99
N HIS A 128 -40.02 12.62 -43.07
CA HIS A 128 -39.05 11.54 -43.00
C HIS A 128 -37.79 11.95 -42.21
N GLU A 129 -37.23 13.14 -42.48
CA GLU A 129 -36.07 13.66 -41.76
C GLU A 129 -36.37 13.87 -40.28
N GLN A 130 -37.53 14.45 -39.95
CA GLN A 130 -37.97 14.63 -38.56
C GLN A 130 -38.04 13.29 -37.82
N LYS A 131 -38.66 12.26 -38.43
CA LYS A 131 -38.73 10.91 -37.84
C LYS A 131 -37.34 10.32 -37.60
N TRP A 132 -36.45 10.43 -38.59
CA TRP A 132 -35.08 9.91 -38.48
C TRP A 132 -34.28 10.62 -37.39
N ILE A 133 -34.31 11.96 -37.34
CA ILE A 133 -33.59 12.76 -36.33
C ILE A 133 -34.15 12.50 -34.94
N ALA A 134 -35.48 12.41 -34.78
CA ALA A 134 -36.12 12.10 -33.51
C ALA A 134 -35.73 10.71 -32.98
N LEU A 135 -35.64 9.71 -33.86
CA LEU A 135 -35.15 8.39 -33.52
C LEU A 135 -33.68 8.44 -33.10
N ARG A 136 -32.83 9.15 -33.85
CA ARG A 136 -31.40 9.28 -33.54
C ARG A 136 -31.17 9.98 -32.20
N ARG A 137 -31.95 11.02 -31.89
CA ARG A 137 -31.95 11.69 -30.58
C ARG A 137 -32.21 10.70 -29.44
N ARG A 138 -33.24 9.84 -29.57
CA ARG A 138 -33.55 8.81 -28.56
C ARG A 138 -32.40 7.81 -28.40
N HIS A 139 -31.84 7.32 -29.49
CA HIS A 139 -30.72 6.37 -29.44
C HIS A 139 -29.48 6.98 -28.78
N LEU A 140 -29.14 8.23 -29.10
CA LEU A 140 -28.02 8.93 -28.45
C LEU A 140 -28.28 9.15 -26.97
N THR A 141 -29.51 9.51 -26.60
CA THR A 141 -29.90 9.70 -25.20
C THR A 141 -29.73 8.41 -24.39
N SER A 142 -30.26 7.28 -24.89
CA SER A 142 -30.08 5.96 -24.26
C SER A 142 -28.59 5.61 -24.15
N LYS A 143 -27.85 5.69 -25.26
CA LYS A 143 -26.42 5.36 -25.28
C LYS A 143 -25.61 6.17 -24.27
N ILE A 144 -25.92 7.47 -24.12
CA ILE A 144 -25.27 8.32 -23.12
C ILE A 144 -25.65 7.85 -21.71
N ASN A 145 -26.94 7.75 -21.42
CA ASN A 145 -27.45 7.46 -20.08
C ASN A 145 -27.07 6.07 -19.57
N ASP A 146 -27.01 5.06 -20.44
CA ASP A 146 -26.72 3.69 -20.07
C ASP A 146 -25.22 3.47 -19.80
N ARG A 147 -24.35 4.16 -20.56
CA ARG A 147 -22.92 3.81 -20.60
C ARG A 147 -22.03 4.70 -19.75
N TYR A 148 -22.34 5.99 -19.57
CA TYR A 148 -21.38 6.98 -19.06
C TYR A 148 -21.62 7.49 -17.63
N PRO A 149 -22.85 7.86 -17.19
CA PRO A 149 -23.07 8.51 -15.89
C PRO A 149 -22.51 7.73 -14.71
N LEU A 150 -22.85 6.44 -14.60
CA LEU A 150 -22.38 5.58 -13.52
C LEU A 150 -20.86 5.37 -13.57
N LYS A 151 -20.29 5.16 -14.75
CA LYS A 151 -18.83 4.94 -14.91
C LYS A 151 -18.03 6.18 -14.52
N ILE A 152 -18.45 7.35 -15.01
CA ILE A 152 -17.80 8.63 -14.69
C ILE A 152 -17.91 8.92 -13.19
N SER A 153 -19.10 8.76 -12.59
CA SER A 153 -19.31 8.97 -11.15
C SER A 153 -18.45 8.02 -10.30
N LEU A 154 -18.38 6.75 -10.68
CA LEU A 154 -17.55 5.76 -9.99
C LEU A 154 -16.06 6.10 -10.06
N ILE A 155 -15.56 6.52 -11.23
CA ILE A 155 -14.15 6.90 -11.39
C ILE A 155 -13.83 8.17 -10.59
N LYS A 156 -14.70 9.18 -10.63
CA LYS A 156 -14.54 10.42 -9.84
C LYS A 156 -14.50 10.13 -8.34
N SER A 157 -15.38 9.24 -7.86
CA SER A 157 -15.39 8.83 -6.44
C SER A 157 -14.12 8.09 -6.04
N LYS A 158 -13.63 7.17 -6.90
CA LYS A 158 -12.36 6.47 -6.67
C LYS A 158 -11.16 7.42 -6.66
N LEU A 159 -11.14 8.40 -7.57
CA LEU A 159 -10.11 9.43 -7.60
C LEU A 159 -10.08 10.23 -6.30
N ALA A 160 -11.25 10.67 -5.81
CA ALA A 160 -11.34 11.40 -4.56
C ALA A 160 -10.81 10.58 -3.37
N GLY A 161 -11.16 9.28 -3.29
CA GLY A 161 -10.64 8.38 -2.26
C GLY A 161 -9.12 8.23 -2.30
N LEU A 162 -8.55 7.97 -3.48
CA LEU A 162 -7.11 7.84 -3.67
C LEU A 162 -6.36 9.15 -3.34
N GLN A 163 -6.94 10.30 -3.68
CA GLN A 163 -6.37 11.61 -3.37
C GLN A 163 -6.37 11.88 -1.86
N ALA A 164 -7.46 11.53 -1.16
CA ALA A 164 -7.53 11.65 0.29
C ALA A 164 -6.48 10.75 0.98
N GLU A 165 -6.35 9.49 0.53
CA GLU A 165 -5.34 8.56 1.04
C GLU A 165 -3.92 9.09 0.82
N LEU A 166 -3.63 9.61 -0.37
CA LEU A 166 -2.33 10.24 -0.67
C LEU A 166 -2.05 11.45 0.23
N GLN A 167 -3.06 12.28 0.50
CA GLN A 167 -2.92 13.43 1.40
C GLN A 167 -2.61 13.00 2.83
N VAL A 168 -3.26 11.94 3.33
CA VAL A 168 -2.96 11.39 4.65
C VAL A 168 -1.51 10.92 4.71
N LEU A 169 -1.06 10.11 3.74
CA LEU A 169 0.31 9.58 3.73
C LEU A 169 1.38 10.67 3.60
N LYS A 170 1.12 11.71 2.80
CA LYS A 170 2.01 12.89 2.69
C LYS A 170 1.97 13.81 3.92
N GLY A 171 0.90 13.74 4.71
CA GLY A 171 0.73 14.51 5.94
C GLY A 171 1.40 13.90 7.17
N ILE A 172 1.83 12.63 7.10
CA ILE A 172 2.61 11.99 8.16
C ILE A 172 4.00 12.64 8.20
N ARG A 173 4.22 13.53 9.18
CA ARG A 173 5.55 14.08 9.48
C ARG A 173 6.32 13.04 10.30
N TRP A 174 7.55 12.74 9.87
CA TRP A 174 8.56 11.98 10.60
C TRP A 174 9.71 12.94 10.91
#